data_AF-A0A951ELS3-F1
#
_entry.id   AF-A0A951ELS3-F1
#
_cell.length_a   1.000
_cell.length_b   1.000
_cell.length_c   1.000
_cell.angle_alpha   90.00
_cell.angle_beta   90.00
_cell.angle_gamma   90.00
#
_symmetry.space_group_name_H-M   'P 1'
#
loop_
_entity.id
_entity.type
_entity.pdbx_description
1 polymer ?
#
loop_
_entity_poly.entity_id
_entity_poly.type
_entity_poly.pdbx_seq_one_letter_code
_entity_poly.pdbx_strand_id
1 'polypeptide(L)'
;MRRVPRLLRRTLLGLGMVLLLVAAAVSGVLWLSLPRARQQAVIPGLGGPVDIRFDADGIPWVHAGSPQDAAAALGFVHARDRLFQMELMRRLASGRLAELVGSAGLPMDRYMRTLGLRRGAEADLPVLPAPTRGMLEAYSRGVNAWIATRGRLAAPEFLIFGPPEPWTAVDCLLWGKTMGLWLSDNYRTELSRLSLAGRLPAARIDELWPPDGQAGRPDAALDMRYAGIAGELVRLLPHFPAAYTLPPTASNEWAVDGRHTATGAPLLA
;
A
#
# COMPACT_ATOMS: atom_id res chain seq x y z
N MET A 1 -15.02 1.18 -58.39
CA MET A 1 -14.96 0.80 -56.96
C MET A 1 -14.88 -0.72 -56.84
N ARG A 2 -13.73 -1.29 -56.44
CA ARG A 2 -13.56 -2.75 -56.31
C ARG A 2 -14.43 -3.24 -55.15
N ARG A 3 -15.45 -4.06 -55.42
CA ARG A 3 -16.32 -4.65 -54.40
C ARG A 3 -15.47 -5.51 -53.48
N VAL A 4 -15.50 -5.22 -52.18
CA VAL A 4 -14.90 -6.09 -51.15
C VAL A 4 -15.42 -7.52 -51.37
N PRO A 5 -14.54 -8.54 -51.48
CA PRO A 5 -14.97 -9.92 -51.65
C PRO A 5 -15.98 -10.30 -50.56
N ARG A 6 -17.08 -10.95 -50.93
CA ARG A 6 -18.13 -11.36 -49.96
C ARG A 6 -17.56 -12.13 -48.77
N LEU A 7 -16.49 -12.89 -49.00
CA LEU A 7 -15.74 -13.59 -47.96
C LEU A 7 -15.07 -12.63 -46.97
N LEU A 8 -14.31 -11.63 -47.46
CA LEU A 8 -13.67 -10.61 -46.62
C LEU A 8 -14.69 -9.83 -45.77
N ARG A 9 -15.85 -9.48 -46.34
CA ARG A 9 -16.94 -8.83 -45.58
C ARG A 9 -17.47 -9.73 -44.46
N ARG A 10 -17.68 -11.03 -44.72
CA ARG A 10 -18.13 -11.99 -43.70
C ARG A 10 -17.09 -12.19 -42.60
N THR A 11 -15.81 -12.27 -42.96
CA THR A 11 -14.70 -12.37 -42.00
C THR A 11 -14.62 -11.14 -41.10
N LEU A 12 -14.72 -9.93 -41.68
CA LEU A 12 -14.71 -8.68 -40.90
C LEU A 12 -15.93 -8.56 -39.98
N LEU A 13 -17.12 -8.95 -40.44
CA LEU A 13 -18.33 -8.98 -39.60
C LEU A 13 -18.21 -10.02 -38.46
N GLY A 14 -17.65 -11.19 -38.75
CA GLY A 14 -17.38 -12.22 -37.75
C GLY A 14 -16.38 -11.74 -36.70
N LEU A 15 -15.27 -11.12 -37.12
CA LEU A 15 -14.27 -10.54 -36.21
C LEU A 15 -14.88 -9.42 -35.37
N GLY A 16 -15.67 -8.54 -35.98
CA GLY A 16 -16.39 -7.47 -35.27
C GLY A 16 -17.36 -8.03 -34.21
N MET A 17 -18.10 -9.09 -34.53
CA MET A 17 -18.99 -9.75 -33.58
C MET A 17 -18.20 -10.37 -32.41
N VAL A 18 -17.09 -11.05 -32.69
CA VAL A 18 -16.23 -11.63 -31.64
C VAL A 18 -15.68 -10.54 -30.72
N LEU A 19 -15.19 -9.42 -31.28
CA LEU A 19 -14.70 -8.28 -30.49
C LEU A 19 -15.80 -7.68 -29.60
N LEU A 20 -17.02 -7.53 -30.12
CA LEU A 20 -18.17 -7.04 -29.35
C LEU A 20 -18.53 -7.99 -28.21
N LEU A 21 -18.53 -9.31 -28.45
CA LEU A 21 -18.81 -10.31 -27.42
C LEU A 21 -17.72 -10.31 -26.33
N VAL A 22 -16.45 -10.18 -26.71
CA VAL A 22 -15.34 -10.06 -25.75
C VAL A 22 -15.48 -8.77 -24.92
N ALA A 23 -15.75 -7.63 -25.56
CA ALA A 23 -15.95 -6.37 -24.87
C ALA A 23 -17.14 -6.42 -23.90
N ALA A 24 -18.25 -7.03 -24.30
CA ALA A 24 -19.42 -7.24 -23.45
C ALA A 24 -19.10 -8.17 -22.26
N ALA A 25 -18.36 -9.25 -22.48
CA ALA A 25 -17.94 -10.16 -21.42
C ALA A 25 -17.02 -9.46 -20.41
N VAL A 26 -16.01 -8.73 -20.87
CA VAL A 26 -15.11 -7.95 -20.00
C VAL A 26 -15.89 -6.89 -19.22
N SER A 27 -16.77 -6.15 -19.87
CA SER A 27 -17.60 -5.12 -19.22
C SER A 27 -18.54 -5.73 -18.18
N GLY A 28 -19.16 -6.88 -18.48
CA GLY A 28 -20.01 -7.60 -17.53
C GLY A 28 -19.24 -8.10 -16.31
N VAL A 29 -18.03 -8.61 -16.51
CA VAL A 29 -17.15 -9.06 -15.43
C VAL A 29 -16.69 -7.88 -14.54
N LEU A 30 -16.30 -6.75 -15.14
CA LEU A 30 -15.96 -5.53 -14.41
C LEU A 30 -17.16 -4.99 -13.63
N TRP A 31 -18.35 -4.99 -14.23
CA TRP A 31 -19.56 -4.56 -13.54
C TRP A 31 -19.91 -5.47 -12.35
N LEU A 32 -19.69 -6.78 -12.47
CA LEU A 32 -19.88 -7.73 -11.38
C LEU A 32 -18.85 -7.56 -10.25
N SER A 33 -17.63 -7.07 -10.53
CA SER A 33 -16.62 -6.81 -9.51
C SER A 33 -16.90 -5.53 -8.71
N LEU A 34 -17.70 -4.60 -9.24
CA LEU A 34 -18.09 -3.38 -8.52
C LEU A 34 -18.91 -3.70 -7.25
N PRO A 35 -18.71 -2.93 -6.16
CA PRO A 35 -19.53 -3.05 -4.97
C PRO A 35 -20.96 -2.59 -5.24
N ARG A 36 -21.93 -3.20 -4.54
CA ARG A 36 -23.34 -2.80 -4.65
C ARG A 36 -23.58 -1.50 -3.85
N ALA A 37 -24.38 -0.60 -4.41
CA ALA A 37 -24.77 0.65 -3.75
C ALA A 37 -25.51 0.43 -2.42
N ARG A 38 -26.33 -0.63 -2.34
CA ARG A 38 -26.95 -1.09 -1.10
C ARG A 38 -26.68 -2.57 -0.91
N GLN A 39 -26.13 -2.93 0.23
CA GLN A 39 -25.88 -4.31 0.62
C GLN A 39 -26.02 -4.49 2.12
N GLN A 40 -26.40 -5.69 2.51
CA GLN A 40 -26.21 -6.17 3.87
C GLN A 40 -25.12 -7.24 3.81
N ALA A 41 -24.22 -7.22 4.78
CA ALA A 41 -23.14 -8.18 4.90
C ALA A 41 -23.03 -8.63 6.35
N VAL A 42 -22.59 -9.87 6.54
CA VAL A 42 -22.32 -10.42 7.86
C VAL A 42 -20.82 -10.35 8.09
N ILE A 43 -20.40 -9.63 9.12
CA ILE A 43 -19.02 -9.66 9.61
C ILE A 43 -19.02 -10.50 10.88
N PRO A 44 -18.37 -11.69 10.89
CA PRO A 44 -18.34 -12.54 12.06
C PRO A 44 -17.73 -11.83 13.28
N GLY A 45 -18.40 -11.97 14.43
CA GLY A 45 -17.93 -11.42 15.70
C GLY A 45 -18.17 -9.93 15.91
N LEU A 46 -19.12 -9.31 15.19
CA LEU A 46 -19.66 -8.00 15.57
C LEU A 46 -20.51 -8.12 16.85
N GLY A 47 -20.39 -7.14 17.74
CA GLY A 47 -21.21 -7.04 18.96
C GLY A 47 -22.64 -6.52 18.71
N GLY A 48 -22.86 -5.86 17.57
CA GLY A 48 -24.16 -5.31 17.19
C GLY A 48 -24.20 -4.84 15.73
N PRO A 49 -25.32 -4.25 15.27
CA PRO A 49 -25.43 -3.71 13.93
C PRO A 49 -24.48 -2.52 13.73
N VAL A 50 -23.91 -2.42 12.53
CA VAL A 50 -23.09 -1.29 12.08
C VAL A 50 -23.72 -0.68 10.84
N ASP A 51 -23.91 0.63 10.84
CA ASP A 51 -24.43 1.38 9.68
C ASP A 51 -23.25 2.05 8.95
N ILE A 52 -23.19 1.85 7.64
CA ILE A 52 -22.15 2.43 6.77
C ILE A 52 -22.85 3.20 5.66
N ARG A 53 -22.70 4.52 5.69
CA ARG A 53 -23.24 5.42 4.66
C ARG A 53 -22.10 5.99 3.85
N PHE A 54 -22.37 6.26 2.57
CA PHE A 54 -21.43 6.92 1.68
C PHE A 54 -22.03 8.26 1.29
N ASP A 55 -21.24 9.31 1.34
CA ASP A 55 -21.64 10.60 0.78
C ASP A 55 -21.51 10.63 -0.75
N ALA A 56 -21.73 11.80 -1.35
CA ALA A 56 -21.72 11.97 -2.80
C ALA A 56 -20.35 11.69 -3.44
N ASP A 57 -19.26 11.84 -2.69
CA ASP A 57 -17.89 11.58 -3.14
C ASP A 57 -17.44 10.15 -2.82
N GLY A 58 -18.31 9.34 -2.20
CA GLY A 58 -18.02 7.97 -1.83
C GLY A 58 -17.18 7.84 -0.56
N ILE A 59 -17.16 8.86 0.30
CA ILE A 59 -16.46 8.78 1.59
C ILE A 59 -17.35 8.01 2.59
N PRO A 60 -16.81 6.99 3.28
CA PRO A 60 -17.58 6.19 4.24
C PRO A 60 -17.77 6.90 5.59
N TRP A 61 -18.99 6.84 6.09
CA TRP A 61 -19.38 7.25 7.44
C TRP A 61 -19.83 5.99 8.19
N VAL A 62 -19.02 5.56 9.17
CA VAL A 62 -19.24 4.33 9.94
C VAL A 62 -19.85 4.69 11.30
N HIS A 63 -21.02 4.14 11.60
CA HIS A 63 -21.65 4.24 12.92
C HIS A 63 -21.75 2.86 13.57
N ALA A 64 -21.05 2.67 14.68
CA ALA A 64 -20.95 1.39 15.38
C ALA A 64 -21.05 1.58 16.90
N GLY A 65 -21.53 0.56 17.61
CA GLY A 65 -21.71 0.58 19.07
C GLY A 65 -20.42 0.38 19.87
N SER A 66 -19.33 -0.03 19.25
CA SER A 66 -18.03 -0.22 19.90
C SER A 66 -16.86 0.12 18.97
N PRO A 67 -15.67 0.47 19.51
CA PRO A 67 -14.47 0.69 18.70
C PRO A 67 -14.05 -0.54 17.87
N GLN A 68 -14.24 -1.75 18.41
CA GLN A 68 -13.91 -2.99 17.72
C GLN A 68 -14.85 -3.23 16.53
N ASP A 69 -16.14 -2.97 16.68
CA ASP A 69 -17.10 -3.05 15.58
C ASP A 69 -16.80 -1.98 14.51
N ALA A 70 -16.42 -0.77 14.94
CA ALA A 70 -16.00 0.30 14.03
C ALA A 70 -14.74 -0.11 13.22
N ALA A 71 -13.74 -0.72 13.85
CA ALA A 71 -12.54 -1.18 13.18
C ALA A 71 -12.83 -2.34 12.20
N ALA A 72 -13.69 -3.28 12.57
CA ALA A 72 -14.13 -4.34 11.67
C ALA A 72 -14.87 -3.76 10.45
N ALA A 73 -15.76 -2.80 10.64
CA ALA A 73 -16.42 -2.12 9.54
C ALA A 73 -15.44 -1.32 8.65
N LEU A 74 -14.46 -0.66 9.26
CA LEU A 74 -13.39 0.05 8.52
C LEU A 74 -12.59 -0.92 7.65
N GLY A 75 -12.18 -2.07 8.19
CA GLY A 75 -11.48 -3.10 7.42
C GLY A 75 -12.33 -3.64 6.27
N PHE A 76 -13.63 -3.84 6.50
CA PHE A 76 -14.57 -4.25 5.45
C PHE A 76 -14.66 -3.22 4.32
N VAL A 77 -14.76 -1.92 4.64
CA VAL A 77 -14.85 -0.84 3.64
C VAL A 77 -13.53 -0.68 2.89
N HIS A 78 -12.40 -0.71 3.58
CA HIS A 78 -11.09 -0.66 2.92
C HIS A 78 -10.90 -1.83 1.96
N ALA A 79 -11.31 -3.05 2.34
CA ALA A 79 -11.28 -4.18 1.43
C ALA A 79 -12.27 -3.99 0.26
N ARG A 80 -13.47 -3.46 0.52
CA ARG A 80 -14.45 -3.16 -0.53
C ARG A 80 -13.88 -2.28 -1.64
N ASP A 81 -13.15 -1.24 -1.26
CA ASP A 81 -12.74 -0.19 -2.19
C ASP A 81 -11.29 -0.34 -2.66
N ARG A 82 -10.42 -0.98 -1.87
CA ARG A 82 -8.95 -0.95 -2.05
C ARG A 82 -8.27 -2.30 -1.86
N LEU A 83 -8.97 -3.44 -1.86
CA LEU A 83 -8.35 -4.73 -1.53
C LEU A 83 -7.13 -5.07 -2.40
N PHE A 84 -7.15 -4.82 -3.71
CA PHE A 84 -5.97 -5.09 -4.54
C PHE A 84 -4.80 -4.15 -4.22
N GLN A 85 -5.06 -2.88 -3.89
CA GLN A 85 -4.03 -1.97 -3.39
C GLN A 85 -3.44 -2.50 -2.07
N MET A 86 -4.28 -2.96 -1.14
CA MET A 86 -3.84 -3.56 0.12
C MET A 86 -3.00 -4.82 -0.12
N GLU A 87 -3.40 -5.68 -1.06
CA GLU A 87 -2.66 -6.88 -1.45
C GLU A 87 -1.28 -6.55 -2.01
N LEU A 88 -1.23 -5.61 -2.96
CA LEU A 88 0.00 -5.16 -3.60
C LEU A 88 0.98 -4.62 -2.55
N MET A 89 0.48 -3.80 -1.61
CA MET A 89 1.28 -3.24 -0.52
C MET A 89 1.77 -4.31 0.45
N ARG A 90 0.91 -5.26 0.86
CA ARG A 90 1.31 -6.38 1.71
C ARG A 90 2.39 -7.23 1.05
N ARG A 91 2.25 -7.52 -0.25
CA ARG A 91 3.25 -8.29 -1.01
C ARG A 91 4.55 -7.54 -1.13
N LEU A 92 4.52 -6.26 -1.50
CA LEU A 92 5.71 -5.41 -1.53
C LEU A 92 6.44 -5.42 -0.18
N ALA A 93 5.72 -5.14 0.91
CA ALA A 93 6.29 -5.07 2.26
C ALA A 93 6.80 -6.43 2.77
N SER A 94 6.20 -7.53 2.33
CA SER A 94 6.64 -8.90 2.66
C SER A 94 7.77 -9.41 1.76
N GLY A 95 8.15 -8.62 0.74
CA GLY A 95 9.09 -9.02 -0.30
C GLY A 95 8.57 -10.17 -1.17
N ARG A 96 7.30 -10.09 -1.58
CA ARG A 96 6.58 -11.06 -2.43
C ARG A 96 5.99 -10.41 -3.68
N LEU A 97 6.47 -9.23 -4.08
CA LEU A 97 6.01 -8.49 -5.25
C LEU A 97 6.28 -9.26 -6.55
N ALA A 98 7.39 -9.99 -6.64
CA ALA A 98 7.75 -10.77 -7.83
C ALA A 98 6.74 -11.89 -8.14
N GLU A 99 5.92 -12.31 -7.17
CA GLU A 99 4.83 -13.26 -7.40
C GLU A 99 3.73 -12.67 -8.31
N LEU A 100 3.61 -11.34 -8.38
CA LEU A 100 2.65 -10.64 -9.24
C LEU A 100 3.28 -10.16 -10.56
N VAL A 101 4.47 -9.57 -10.48
CA VAL A 101 5.08 -8.83 -11.61
C VAL A 101 6.32 -9.52 -12.19
N GLY A 102 6.63 -10.73 -11.73
CA GLY A 102 7.76 -11.52 -12.20
C GLY A 102 9.12 -10.94 -11.81
N SER A 103 10.13 -11.18 -12.65
CA SER A 103 11.52 -10.81 -12.38
C SER A 103 11.73 -9.32 -12.08
N ALA A 104 10.86 -8.45 -12.59
CA ALA A 104 10.89 -7.01 -12.33
C ALA A 104 10.71 -6.66 -10.84
N GLY A 105 10.04 -7.52 -10.04
CA GLY A 105 9.84 -7.31 -8.61
C GLY A 105 10.97 -7.83 -7.73
N LEU A 106 11.89 -8.64 -8.26
CA LEU A 106 12.94 -9.32 -7.47
C LEU A 106 13.86 -8.36 -6.69
N PRO A 107 14.30 -7.21 -7.25
CA PRO A 107 15.14 -6.28 -6.50
C PRO A 107 14.45 -5.77 -5.22
N MET A 108 13.18 -5.37 -5.33
CA MET A 108 12.38 -4.91 -4.19
C MET A 108 12.16 -6.04 -3.18
N ASP A 109 11.89 -7.26 -3.65
CA ASP A 109 11.68 -8.41 -2.78
C ASP A 109 12.91 -8.74 -1.94
N ARG A 110 14.09 -8.70 -2.55
CA ARG A 110 15.37 -8.89 -1.83
C ARG A 110 15.55 -7.79 -0.78
N TYR A 111 15.36 -6.53 -1.17
CA TYR A 111 15.48 -5.40 -0.26
C TYR A 111 14.56 -5.52 0.96
N MET A 112 13.27 -5.78 0.74
CA MET A 112 12.27 -5.89 1.82
C MET A 112 12.51 -7.13 2.71
N ARG A 113 12.97 -8.25 2.14
CA ARG A 113 13.37 -9.43 2.94
C ARG A 113 14.64 -9.21 3.75
N THR A 114 15.58 -8.42 3.24
CA THR A 114 16.79 -8.00 3.99
C THR A 114 16.42 -7.12 5.17
N LEU A 115 15.54 -6.13 4.98
CA LEU A 115 15.00 -5.33 6.08
C LEU A 115 14.20 -6.17 7.08
N GLY A 116 13.50 -7.20 6.61
CA GLY A 116 12.82 -8.16 7.47
C GLY A 116 11.57 -7.59 8.16
N LEU A 117 10.91 -6.58 7.58
CA LEU A 117 9.75 -5.92 8.19
C LEU A 117 8.62 -6.89 8.56
N ARG A 118 8.36 -7.89 7.71
CA ARG A 118 7.39 -8.96 7.98
C ARG A 118 7.76 -9.78 9.22
N ARG A 119 9.02 -10.22 9.33
CA ARG A 119 9.50 -10.96 10.52
C ARG A 119 9.37 -10.11 11.79
N GLY A 120 9.67 -8.81 11.69
CA GLY A 120 9.46 -7.86 12.78
C GLY A 120 7.97 -7.73 13.17
N ALA A 121 7.07 -7.63 12.18
CA ALA A 121 5.62 -7.56 12.46
C ALA A 121 5.10 -8.83 13.15
N GLU A 122 5.60 -10.00 12.75
CA GLU A 122 5.26 -11.29 13.38
C GLU A 122 5.77 -11.37 14.82
N ALA A 123 6.98 -10.88 15.09
CA ALA A 123 7.56 -10.85 16.44
C ALA A 123 6.86 -9.84 17.37
N ASP A 124 6.40 -8.72 16.83
CA ASP A 124 5.75 -7.66 17.61
C ASP A 124 4.32 -8.02 18.01
N LEU A 125 3.56 -8.69 17.14
CA LEU A 125 2.15 -8.99 17.40
C LEU A 125 1.88 -9.68 18.76
N PRO A 126 2.61 -10.74 19.17
CA PRO A 126 2.36 -11.40 20.45
C PRO A 126 2.73 -10.56 21.67
N VAL A 127 3.54 -9.51 21.54
CA VAL A 127 3.94 -8.62 22.65
C VAL A 127 3.12 -7.34 22.75
N LEU A 128 2.23 -7.07 21.77
CA LEU A 128 1.34 -5.91 21.83
C LEU A 128 0.36 -6.01 23.02
N PRO A 129 -0.01 -4.86 23.62
CA PRO A 129 -1.13 -4.80 24.55
C PRO A 129 -2.39 -5.42 23.95
N ALA A 130 -3.14 -6.16 24.77
CA ALA A 130 -4.34 -6.86 24.34
C ALA A 130 -5.38 -5.95 23.63
N PRO A 131 -5.63 -4.69 24.07
CA PRO A 131 -6.55 -3.80 23.37
C PRO A 131 -6.10 -3.48 21.93
N THR A 132 -4.80 -3.23 21.73
CA THR A 132 -4.22 -2.94 20.41
C THR A 132 -4.36 -4.15 19.50
N ARG A 133 -3.98 -5.33 19.99
CA ARG A 133 -4.10 -6.59 19.23
C ARG A 133 -5.55 -6.87 18.82
N GLY A 134 -6.49 -6.71 19.76
CA GLY A 134 -7.91 -6.89 19.50
C GLY A 134 -8.46 -5.95 18.41
N MET A 135 -7.93 -4.73 18.32
CA MET A 135 -8.29 -3.78 17.25
C MET A 135 -7.79 -4.24 15.88
N LEU A 136 -6.54 -4.71 15.79
CA LEU A 136 -5.96 -5.22 14.54
C LEU A 136 -6.65 -6.49 14.06
N GLU A 137 -7.02 -7.38 14.99
CA GLU A 137 -7.81 -8.57 14.72
C GLU A 137 -9.22 -8.21 14.24
N ALA A 138 -9.88 -7.24 14.88
CA ALA A 138 -11.20 -6.76 14.46
C ALA A 138 -11.17 -6.20 13.03
N TYR A 139 -10.21 -5.32 12.73
CA TYR A 139 -9.98 -4.82 11.38
C TYR A 139 -9.78 -5.96 10.37
N SER A 140 -8.95 -6.94 10.72
CA SER A 140 -8.67 -8.11 9.86
C SER A 140 -9.92 -8.95 9.60
N ARG A 141 -10.80 -9.14 10.60
CA ARG A 141 -12.09 -9.82 10.41
C ARG A 141 -12.96 -9.11 9.38
N GLY A 142 -12.98 -7.78 9.40
CA GLY A 142 -13.64 -6.95 8.39
C GLY A 142 -13.15 -7.22 6.98
N VAL A 143 -11.84 -7.14 6.79
CA VAL A 143 -11.20 -7.45 5.49
C VAL A 143 -11.57 -8.85 5.02
N ASN A 144 -11.46 -9.84 5.91
CA ASN A 144 -11.76 -11.23 5.60
C ASN A 144 -13.25 -11.48 5.30
N ALA A 145 -14.17 -10.73 5.92
CA ALA A 145 -15.59 -10.83 5.60
C ALA A 145 -15.89 -10.37 4.16
N TRP A 146 -15.21 -9.33 3.67
CA TRP A 146 -15.31 -8.94 2.25
C TRP A 146 -14.73 -10.01 1.34
N ILE A 147 -13.52 -10.53 1.65
CA ILE A 147 -12.88 -11.62 0.90
C ILE A 147 -13.79 -12.85 0.84
N ALA A 148 -14.38 -13.27 1.96
CA ALA A 148 -15.26 -14.42 2.02
C ALA A 148 -16.55 -14.22 1.22
N THR A 149 -17.09 -13.00 1.19
CA THR A 149 -18.32 -12.68 0.47
C THR A 149 -18.11 -12.64 -1.05
N ARG A 150 -16.94 -12.21 -1.51
CA ARG A 150 -16.70 -11.87 -2.92
C ARG A 150 -15.71 -12.78 -3.64
N GLY A 151 -14.82 -13.45 -2.92
CA GLY A 151 -13.76 -14.29 -3.49
C GLY A 151 -12.93 -13.55 -4.54
N ARG A 152 -12.82 -14.12 -5.75
CA ARG A 152 -12.11 -13.48 -6.87
C ARG A 152 -12.77 -12.22 -7.41
N LEU A 153 -14.04 -11.95 -7.07
CA LEU A 153 -14.76 -10.72 -7.42
C LEU A 153 -14.61 -9.64 -6.34
N ALA A 154 -13.70 -9.82 -5.39
CA ALA A 154 -13.40 -8.81 -4.37
C ALA A 154 -12.68 -7.59 -4.94
N ALA A 155 -11.98 -7.75 -6.07
CA ALA A 155 -11.44 -6.70 -6.94
C ALA A 155 -11.19 -7.31 -8.34
N PRO A 156 -11.30 -6.55 -9.45
CA PRO A 156 -11.13 -7.09 -10.80
C PRO A 156 -9.76 -7.71 -11.06
N GLU A 157 -8.71 -7.22 -10.42
CA GLU A 157 -7.33 -7.68 -10.60
C GLU A 157 -7.12 -9.13 -10.15
N PHE A 158 -7.89 -9.61 -9.17
CA PHE A 158 -7.82 -11.00 -8.69
C PHE A 158 -8.34 -12.03 -9.72
N LEU A 159 -8.99 -11.59 -10.78
CA LEU A 159 -9.35 -12.46 -11.91
C LEU A 159 -8.12 -12.81 -12.76
N ILE A 160 -7.10 -11.95 -12.75
CA ILE A 160 -5.87 -12.09 -13.52
C ILE A 160 -4.76 -12.65 -12.64
N PHE A 161 -4.57 -12.07 -11.44
CA PHE A 161 -3.44 -12.36 -10.57
C PHE A 161 -3.69 -13.48 -9.55
N GLY A 162 -4.87 -14.09 -9.55
CA GLY A 162 -5.27 -15.14 -8.62
C GLY A 162 -6.08 -14.62 -7.42
N PRO A 163 -6.61 -15.51 -6.58
CA PRO A 163 -7.49 -15.12 -5.48
C PRO A 163 -6.74 -14.38 -4.36
N PRO A 164 -7.41 -13.47 -3.61
CA PRO A 164 -6.81 -12.82 -2.45
C PRO A 164 -6.48 -13.84 -1.34
N GLU A 165 -5.36 -13.66 -0.65
CA GLU A 165 -5.03 -14.43 0.56
C GLU A 165 -5.70 -13.80 1.80
N PRO A 166 -6.07 -14.59 2.82
CA PRO A 166 -6.63 -14.06 4.07
C PRO A 166 -5.76 -12.96 4.69
N TRP A 167 -6.41 -11.93 5.23
CA TRP A 167 -5.76 -10.82 5.92
C TRP A 167 -5.58 -11.12 7.40
N THR A 168 -4.43 -10.77 7.96
CA THR A 168 -4.08 -11.04 9.36
C THR A 168 -3.68 -9.77 10.11
N ALA A 169 -3.70 -9.81 11.44
CA ALA A 169 -3.26 -8.69 12.27
C ALA A 169 -1.77 -8.33 12.03
N VAL A 170 -0.95 -9.30 11.61
CA VAL A 170 0.43 -9.08 11.16
C VAL A 170 0.47 -8.15 9.95
N ASP A 171 -0.47 -8.29 9.01
CA ASP A 171 -0.51 -7.47 7.80
C ASP A 171 -0.85 -6.00 8.12
N CYS A 172 -1.64 -5.76 9.16
CA CYS A 172 -1.89 -4.41 9.68
C CYS A 172 -0.60 -3.78 10.25
N LEU A 173 0.16 -4.53 11.05
CA LEU A 173 1.44 -4.05 11.61
C LEU A 173 2.48 -3.82 10.53
N LEU A 174 2.51 -4.70 9.54
CA LEU A 174 3.42 -4.59 8.42
C LEU A 174 3.21 -3.26 7.70
N TRP A 175 1.96 -2.83 7.48
CA TRP A 175 1.68 -1.52 6.91
C TRP A 175 2.25 -0.37 7.74
N GLY A 176 2.09 -0.39 9.06
CA GLY A 176 2.67 0.61 9.96
C GLY A 176 4.20 0.67 9.86
N LYS A 177 4.87 -0.49 9.80
CA LYS A 177 6.33 -0.58 9.64
C LYS A 177 6.79 -0.08 8.26
N THR A 178 6.05 -0.42 7.21
CA THR A 178 6.32 0.09 5.86
C THR A 178 6.17 1.60 5.80
N MET A 179 5.14 2.16 6.44
CA MET A 179 4.97 3.61 6.53
C MET A 179 6.15 4.26 7.28
N GLY A 180 6.61 3.66 8.38
CA GLY A 180 7.81 4.12 9.09
C GLY A 180 9.06 4.15 8.20
N LEU A 181 9.27 3.14 7.36
CA LEU A 181 10.35 3.14 6.37
C LEU A 181 10.18 4.24 5.31
N TRP A 182 8.95 4.47 4.82
CA TRP A 182 8.67 5.46 3.78
C TRP A 182 8.83 6.89 4.28
N LEU A 183 8.52 7.12 5.56
CA LEU A 183 8.67 8.42 6.22
C LEU A 183 10.07 8.63 6.82
N SER A 184 10.96 7.65 6.71
CA SER A 184 12.37 7.80 7.07
C SER A 184 13.08 8.50 5.91
N ASP A 185 13.22 9.83 5.96
CA ASP A 185 13.77 10.60 4.83
C ASP A 185 15.29 10.41 4.64
N ASN A 186 16.05 10.43 5.74
CA ASN A 186 17.51 10.51 5.68
C ASN A 186 18.23 9.16 5.58
N TYR A 187 17.58 8.01 5.84
CA TYR A 187 18.30 6.74 5.97
C TYR A 187 19.07 6.34 4.69
N ARG A 188 18.55 6.67 3.50
CA ARG A 188 19.22 6.38 2.23
C ARG A 188 20.51 7.17 2.11
N THR A 189 20.43 8.47 2.41
CA THR A 189 21.58 9.38 2.44
C THR A 189 22.61 8.92 3.46
N GLU A 190 22.19 8.55 4.67
CA GLU A 190 23.11 8.07 5.71
C GLU A 190 23.80 6.75 5.34
N LEU A 191 23.08 5.82 4.72
CA LEU A 191 23.70 4.60 4.19
C LEU A 191 24.73 4.90 3.10
N SER A 192 24.47 5.86 2.22
CA SER A 192 25.42 6.31 1.19
C SER A 192 26.63 7.03 1.81
N ARG A 193 26.43 7.94 2.76
CA ARG A 193 27.50 8.63 3.51
C ARG A 193 28.40 7.62 4.23
N LEU A 194 27.80 6.68 4.97
CA LEU A 194 28.52 5.63 5.69
C LEU A 194 29.28 4.68 4.75
N SER A 195 28.69 4.29 3.62
CA SER A 195 29.36 3.45 2.62
C SER A 195 30.56 4.16 1.99
N LEU A 196 30.51 5.48 1.81
CA LEU A 196 31.59 6.27 1.22
C LEU A 196 32.67 6.62 2.24
N ALA A 197 32.35 6.75 3.53
CA ALA A 197 33.31 7.03 4.60
C ALA A 197 34.41 5.96 4.71
N GLY A 198 34.16 4.74 4.24
CA GLY A 198 35.19 3.70 4.14
C GLY A 198 36.19 3.89 2.99
N ARG A 199 35.98 4.88 2.11
CA ARG A 199 36.73 5.08 0.86
C ARG A 199 37.16 6.53 0.62
N LEU A 200 36.46 7.51 1.20
CA LEU A 200 36.65 8.93 0.98
C LEU A 200 36.82 9.67 2.32
N PRO A 201 37.68 10.71 2.38
CA PRO A 201 37.71 11.63 3.51
C PRO A 201 36.38 12.35 3.70
N ALA A 202 36.03 12.69 4.94
CA ALA A 202 34.79 13.39 5.29
C ALA A 202 34.54 14.65 4.43
N ALA A 203 35.58 15.46 4.21
CA ALA A 203 35.48 16.66 3.38
C ALA A 203 34.95 16.40 1.96
N ARG A 204 35.29 15.26 1.34
CA ARG A 204 34.79 14.88 0.01
C ARG A 204 33.35 14.39 0.02
N ILE A 205 32.90 13.86 1.15
CA ILE A 205 31.51 13.42 1.35
C ILE A 205 30.62 14.65 1.62
N ASP A 206 31.13 15.61 2.37
CA ASP A 206 30.43 16.87 2.66
C ASP A 206 30.33 17.78 1.43
N GLU A 207 31.19 17.62 0.42
CA GLU A 207 30.97 18.24 -0.90
C GLU A 207 29.71 17.71 -1.62
N LEU A 208 29.33 16.43 -1.40
CA LEU A 208 28.16 15.81 -2.01
C LEU A 208 26.87 16.10 -1.21
N TRP A 209 27.00 16.15 0.12
CA TRP A 209 25.92 16.51 1.04
C TRP A 209 26.44 17.57 2.02
N PRO A 210 26.38 18.85 1.63
CA PRO A 210 26.80 19.94 2.50
C PRO A 210 25.99 19.95 3.80
N PRO A 211 26.61 20.26 4.94
CA PRO A 211 25.87 20.45 6.18
C PRO A 211 24.84 21.57 5.98
N ASP A 212 23.57 21.26 6.15
CA ASP A 212 22.54 22.27 6.29
C ASP A 212 22.27 22.47 7.79
N GLY A 213 22.30 23.71 8.26
CA GLY A 213 22.17 24.04 9.69
C GLY A 213 20.79 23.76 10.29
N GLN A 214 20.02 22.82 9.73
CA GLN A 214 18.71 22.43 10.21
C GLN A 214 18.84 21.62 11.50
N ALA A 215 18.14 22.06 12.55
CA ALA A 215 18.11 21.36 13.82
C ALA A 215 17.50 19.97 13.67
N GLY A 216 18.14 18.94 14.26
CA GLY A 216 17.56 17.60 14.36
C GLY A 216 18.00 16.59 13.30
N ARG A 217 18.93 16.93 12.40
CA ARG A 217 19.61 15.89 11.62
C ARG A 217 20.59 15.13 12.52
N PRO A 218 20.45 13.80 12.67
CA PRO A 218 21.50 13.03 13.24
C PRO A 218 22.62 12.97 12.19
N ASP A 219 23.56 13.91 12.25
CA ASP A 219 24.93 13.63 11.86
C ASP A 219 25.47 12.61 12.88
N ALA A 220 24.90 11.40 12.86
CA ALA A 220 25.34 10.35 13.72
C ALA A 220 26.83 10.16 13.44
N ALA A 221 27.65 10.11 14.48
CA ALA A 221 29.01 9.67 14.34
C ALA A 221 28.98 8.34 13.57
N LEU A 222 29.46 8.37 12.32
CA LEU A 222 29.39 7.23 11.42
C LEU A 222 30.13 6.07 12.07
N ASP A 223 29.39 5.05 12.54
CA ASP A 223 30.01 3.87 13.09
C ASP A 223 30.55 3.02 11.95
N MET A 224 31.85 3.22 11.69
CA MET A 224 32.59 2.62 10.60
C MET A 224 32.55 1.09 10.58
N ARG A 225 32.19 0.44 11.70
CA ARG A 225 31.96 -1.01 11.75
C ARG A 225 30.86 -1.46 10.78
N TYR A 226 29.91 -0.57 10.47
CA TYR A 226 28.80 -0.87 9.56
C TYR A 226 29.02 -0.41 8.12
N ALA A 227 30.17 0.17 7.77
CA ALA A 227 30.43 0.69 6.42
C ALA A 227 30.28 -0.36 5.31
N GLY A 228 30.71 -1.60 5.55
CA GLY A 228 30.55 -2.72 4.61
C GLY A 228 29.08 -3.07 4.37
N ILE A 229 28.31 -3.24 5.45
CA ILE A 229 26.88 -3.55 5.39
C ILE A 229 26.10 -2.39 4.76
N ALA A 230 26.46 -1.15 5.06
CA ALA A 230 25.86 0.03 4.44
C ALA A 230 26.03 0.00 2.92
N GLY A 231 27.23 -0.33 2.43
CA GLY A 231 27.49 -0.50 1.01
C GLY A 231 26.70 -1.64 0.37
N GLU A 232 26.48 -2.76 1.07
CA GLU A 232 25.60 -3.84 0.61
C GLU A 232 24.14 -3.40 0.52
N LEU A 233 23.63 -2.70 1.54
CA LEU A 233 22.27 -2.18 1.56
C LEU A 233 22.04 -1.16 0.45
N VAL A 234 23.01 -0.26 0.21
CA VAL A 234 22.95 0.70 -0.91
C VAL A 234 22.85 -0.02 -2.25
N ARG A 235 23.58 -1.13 -2.45
CA ARG A 235 23.49 -1.93 -3.68
C ARG A 235 22.13 -2.63 -3.85
N LEU A 236 21.46 -2.96 -2.75
CA LEU A 236 20.14 -3.59 -2.76
C LEU A 236 18.99 -2.59 -2.93
N LEU A 237 19.20 -1.32 -2.59
CA LEU A 237 18.19 -0.28 -2.75
C LEU A 237 17.84 -0.12 -4.25
N PRO A 238 16.56 -0.26 -4.64
CA PRO A 238 16.15 0.14 -5.97
C PRO A 238 16.24 1.67 -6.09
N HIS A 239 16.86 2.12 -7.19
CA HIS A 239 17.04 3.52 -7.55
C HIS A 239 16.42 3.77 -8.93
N PHE A 240 15.90 4.96 -9.16
CA PHE A 240 15.45 5.38 -10.48
C PHE A 240 16.58 5.16 -11.52
N PRO A 241 16.29 4.62 -12.72
CA PRO A 241 14.98 4.35 -13.31
C PRO A 241 14.43 2.94 -13.05
N ALA A 242 14.90 2.21 -12.03
CA ALA A 242 14.33 0.92 -11.66
C ALA A 242 12.82 1.05 -11.36
N ALA A 243 12.05 0.03 -11.74
CA ALA A 243 10.64 -0.03 -11.43
C ALA A 243 10.41 -0.19 -9.91
N TYR A 244 9.27 0.32 -9.43
CA TYR A 244 8.80 0.13 -8.05
C TYR A 244 9.73 0.69 -6.96
N THR A 245 10.25 1.92 -7.13
CA THR A 245 10.99 2.61 -6.06
C THR A 245 10.05 3.15 -4.97
N LEU A 246 10.59 3.41 -3.78
CA LEU A 246 9.86 4.16 -2.75
C LEU A 246 9.67 5.62 -3.22
N PRO A 247 8.56 6.28 -2.88
CA PRO A 247 8.32 7.66 -3.27
C PRO A 247 9.36 8.60 -2.62
N PRO A 248 9.79 9.67 -3.33
CA PRO A 248 10.55 10.75 -2.71
C PRO A 248 9.67 11.56 -1.74
N THR A 249 10.30 12.28 -0.81
CA THR A 249 9.60 13.11 0.17
C THR A 249 8.98 14.36 -0.45
N ALA A 250 7.77 14.69 0.01
CA ALA A 250 7.14 16.00 -0.07
C ALA A 250 5.90 16.02 0.82
N SER A 251 5.84 16.93 1.78
CA SER A 251 4.63 17.25 2.53
C SER A 251 4.66 18.74 2.85
N ASN A 252 3.48 19.34 2.96
CA ASN A 252 3.31 20.68 3.50
C ASN A 252 2.32 20.55 4.66
N GLU A 253 2.56 21.27 5.74
CA GLU A 253 1.61 21.44 6.82
C GLU A 253 1.69 22.90 7.28
N TRP A 254 0.54 23.55 7.43
CA TRP A 254 0.46 24.92 7.94
C TRP A 254 -0.45 24.98 9.15
N ALA A 255 0.03 25.62 10.20
CA ALA A 255 -0.77 26.00 11.35
C ALA A 255 -0.92 27.52 11.36
N VAL A 256 -2.15 28.01 11.26
CA VAL A 256 -2.46 29.44 11.32
C VAL A 256 -3.18 29.72 12.63
N ASP A 257 -2.59 30.58 13.45
CA ASP A 257 -3.18 31.05 14.70
C ASP A 257 -4.49 31.80 14.44
N GLY A 258 -5.47 31.64 15.34
CA GLY A 258 -6.81 32.20 15.18
C GLY A 258 -6.85 33.73 15.03
N ARG A 259 -5.82 34.46 15.49
CA ARG A 259 -5.70 35.92 15.27
C ARG A 259 -5.56 36.30 13.80
N HIS A 260 -5.20 35.35 12.94
CA HIS A 260 -5.03 35.55 11.51
C HIS A 260 -6.20 34.97 10.68
N THR A 261 -7.31 34.56 11.32
CA THR A 261 -8.44 33.90 10.64
C THR A 261 -9.74 34.68 10.86
N ALA A 262 -10.67 34.58 9.90
CA ALA A 262 -11.95 35.29 9.98
C ALA A 262 -12.87 34.76 11.10
N THR A 263 -12.68 33.51 11.52
CA THR A 263 -13.50 32.86 12.56
C THR A 263 -12.93 33.03 13.97
N GLY A 264 -11.67 33.51 14.10
CA GLY A 264 -10.94 33.52 15.37
C GLY A 264 -10.46 32.14 15.83
N ALA A 265 -10.78 31.07 15.09
CA ALA A 265 -10.34 29.70 15.38
C ALA A 265 -9.05 29.37 14.61
N PRO A 266 -8.16 28.53 15.17
CA PRO A 266 -6.96 28.08 14.47
C PRO A 266 -7.33 27.27 13.21
N LEU A 267 -6.51 27.37 12.17
CA LEU A 267 -6.59 26.54 10.96
C LEU A 267 -5.39 25.60 10.88
N LEU A 268 -5.66 24.35 10.48
CA LEU A 268 -4.66 23.34 10.15
C LEU A 268 -4.93 22.88 8.72
N ALA A 269 -3.91 22.92 7.87
CA ALA A 269 -3.97 22.51 6.46
C ALA A 269 -2.78 21.64 6.10
#